data_AF-A0A1S3IWR4-F1
#
_entry.id   AF-A0A1S3IWR4-F1
#
_cell.length_a   1.000
_cell.length_b   1.000
_cell.length_c   1.000
_cell.angle_alpha   90.00
_cell.angle_beta   90.00
_cell.angle_gamma   90.00
#
_symmetry.space_group_name_H-M   'P 1'
#
loop_
_entity.id
_entity.type
_entity.pdbx_description
1 polymer ?
#
loop_
_entity_poly.entity_id
_entity_poly.type
_entity_poly.pdbx_seq_one_letter_code
_entity_poly.pdbx_strand_id
1 'polypeptide(L)'
;MLKKESKNSDHAARHSFILIILSHGTNDAVYGTDMKKLSIPAITDLFNGKNCPFLVDKPKLFFIQACQGKNFDKGSGDTKADGDLAEYFSRLEMAGRPKERTDSSDVSVPTMADILVAMATTPDYVSWRNESLGTWFIIALVYAISKYAHKDDISQILTKVNNLVSKGETAREKFRQVSQWRSSLRKGFYFFPGLHQS
;
A
#
# COMPACT_ATOMS: atom_id res chain seq x y z
N MET A 1 12.81 12.04 13.20
CA MET A 1 13.00 11.58 11.80
C MET A 1 11.87 12.06 10.89
N LEU A 2 10.63 11.55 11.00
CA LEU A 2 9.53 11.89 10.06
C LEU A 2 9.23 13.39 9.92
N LYS A 3 9.22 14.14 11.03
CA LYS A 3 9.06 15.61 10.99
C LYS A 3 10.15 16.30 10.17
N LYS A 4 11.40 15.82 10.25
CA LYS A 4 12.52 16.35 9.44
C LYS A 4 12.30 16.02 7.97
N GLU A 5 11.93 14.78 7.67
CA GLU A 5 11.68 14.33 6.30
C GLU A 5 10.53 15.08 5.62
N SER A 6 9.44 15.38 6.36
CA SER A 6 8.33 16.18 5.84
C SER A 6 8.70 17.62 5.46
N LYS A 7 9.87 18.11 5.88
CA LYS A 7 10.39 19.44 5.55
C LYS A 7 11.53 19.40 4.54
N ASN A 8 11.85 18.23 4.01
CA ASN A 8 12.91 18.07 3.02
C ASN A 8 12.50 18.73 1.70
N SER A 9 13.29 19.70 1.23
CA SER A 9 13.03 20.42 -0.02
C SER A 9 13.31 19.58 -1.27
N ASP A 10 14.05 18.47 -1.15
CA ASP A 10 14.30 17.55 -2.26
C ASP A 10 13.00 17.00 -2.87
N HIS A 11 11.94 16.90 -2.06
CA HIS A 11 10.60 16.52 -2.52
C HIS A 11 10.09 17.38 -3.68
N ALA A 12 10.52 18.64 -3.79
CA ALA A 12 10.17 19.51 -4.91
C ALA A 12 10.60 18.92 -6.26
N ALA A 13 11.76 18.27 -6.31
CA ALA A 13 12.35 17.65 -7.49
C ALA A 13 11.96 16.16 -7.68
N ARG A 14 11.07 15.62 -6.85
CA ARG A 14 10.55 14.25 -6.96
C ARG A 14 9.12 14.23 -7.49
N HIS A 15 8.73 13.11 -8.09
CA HIS A 15 7.38 12.89 -8.61
C HIS A 15 6.43 12.27 -7.59
N SER A 16 6.95 11.60 -6.57
CA SER A 16 6.17 10.88 -5.57
C SER A 16 6.95 10.69 -4.28
N PHE A 17 6.25 10.33 -3.21
CA PHE A 17 6.84 9.95 -1.93
C PHE A 17 6.33 8.57 -1.52
N ILE A 18 7.23 7.72 -1.03
CA ILE A 18 6.90 6.40 -0.53
C ILE A 18 7.52 6.23 0.86
N LEU A 19 6.69 5.88 1.85
CA LEU A 19 7.14 5.53 3.20
C LEU A 19 6.74 4.09 3.53
N ILE A 20 7.71 3.30 3.97
CA ILE A 20 7.52 1.93 4.41
C ILE A 20 7.86 1.84 5.89
N ILE A 21 6.91 1.35 6.71
CA ILE A 21 7.09 1.17 8.15
C ILE A 21 6.89 -0.30 8.51
N LEU A 22 7.89 -0.91 9.13
CA LEU A 22 7.83 -2.26 9.70
C LEU A 22 7.99 -2.12 11.21
N SER A 23 6.94 -2.41 11.98
CA SER A 23 6.99 -2.35 13.44
C SER A 23 5.92 -3.23 14.09
N HIS A 24 5.91 -3.30 15.42
CA HIS A 24 4.71 -3.64 16.16
C HIS A 24 3.67 -2.53 15.99
N GLY A 25 2.39 -2.88 16.18
CA GLY A 25 1.30 -1.92 16.08
C GLY A 25 0.06 -2.36 16.83
N THR A 26 -0.92 -1.47 16.74
CA THR A 26 -2.30 -1.65 17.19
C THR A 26 -3.17 -0.78 16.28
N ASN A 27 -4.48 -0.75 16.49
CA ASN A 27 -5.42 -0.08 15.61
C ASN A 27 -4.98 1.36 15.34
N ASP A 28 -4.76 1.65 14.06
CA ASP A 28 -4.31 2.93 13.53
C ASP A 28 -3.03 3.50 14.16
N ALA A 29 -2.15 2.64 14.69
CA ALA A 29 -0.88 3.06 15.28
C ALA A 29 0.25 2.05 15.09
N VAL A 30 1.47 2.57 15.06
CA VAL A 30 2.72 1.81 15.12
C VAL A 30 3.48 2.15 16.40
N TYR A 31 4.38 1.28 16.83
CA TYR A 31 5.25 1.54 17.98
C TYR A 31 6.64 2.00 17.56
N GLY A 32 7.19 2.95 18.31
CA GLY A 32 8.62 3.26 18.31
C GLY A 32 9.41 2.25 19.14
N THR A 33 10.74 2.31 19.06
CA THR A 33 11.64 1.51 19.90
C THR A 33 11.54 1.87 21.38
N ASP A 34 11.01 3.06 21.69
CA ASP A 34 10.69 3.54 23.03
C ASP A 34 9.32 3.03 23.53
N MET A 35 8.68 2.11 22.81
CA MET A 35 7.36 1.56 23.09
C MET A 35 6.25 2.61 23.09
N LYS A 36 6.49 3.81 22.57
CA LYS A 36 5.45 4.83 22.41
C LYS A 36 4.69 4.59 21.12
N LYS A 37 3.37 4.81 21.20
CA LYS A 37 2.48 4.75 20.04
C LYS A 37 2.64 5.99 19.19
N LEU A 38 2.70 5.79 17.89
CA LEU A 38 2.61 6.84 16.89
C LEU A 38 1.41 6.53 15.98
N SER A 39 0.43 7.42 16.00
CA SER A 39 -0.78 7.31 15.20
C SER A 39 -0.47 7.42 13.70
N ILE A 40 -1.04 6.53 12.90
CA ILE A 40 -0.92 6.53 11.44
C ILE A 40 -1.55 7.80 10.84
N PRO A 41 -2.75 8.24 11.25
CA PRO A 41 -3.25 9.58 10.94
C PRO A 41 -2.25 10.69 11.20
N ALA A 42 -1.60 10.70 12.37
CA ALA A 42 -0.60 11.72 12.70
C ALA A 42 0.65 11.64 11.78
N ILE A 43 1.05 10.44 11.35
CA ILE A 43 2.11 10.27 10.35
C ILE A 43 1.67 10.87 9.02
N THR A 44 0.50 10.49 8.49
CA THR A 44 0.01 11.00 7.21
C THR A 44 -0.23 12.50 7.22
N ASP A 45 -0.63 13.06 8.37
CA ASP A 45 -0.83 14.49 8.55
C ASP A 45 0.47 15.28 8.32
N LEU A 46 1.64 14.73 8.72
CA LEU A 46 2.93 15.38 8.46
C LEU A 46 3.20 15.60 6.97
N PHE A 47 2.67 14.73 6.11
CA PHE A 47 2.93 14.73 4.66
C PHE A 47 1.73 15.24 3.84
N ASN A 48 0.73 15.81 4.50
CA ASN A 48 -0.43 16.40 3.83
C ASN A 48 -0.05 17.71 3.10
N GLY A 49 -0.94 18.24 2.27
CA GLY A 49 -0.67 19.44 1.46
C GLY A 49 -0.36 20.71 2.28
N LYS A 50 -0.80 20.79 3.53
CA LYS A 50 -0.53 21.91 4.44
C LYS A 50 0.84 21.79 5.10
N ASN A 51 1.18 20.59 5.57
CA ASN A 51 2.37 20.31 6.37
C ASN A 51 3.59 19.96 5.52
N CYS A 52 3.39 19.49 4.29
CA CYS A 52 4.44 19.19 3.31
C CYS A 52 4.10 19.77 1.92
N PRO A 53 4.24 21.10 1.72
CA PRO A 53 3.86 21.76 0.47
C PRO A 53 4.58 21.23 -0.78
N PHE A 54 5.82 20.75 -0.64
CA PHE A 54 6.60 20.18 -1.75
C PHE A 54 6.00 18.87 -2.32
N LEU A 55 5.04 18.26 -1.62
CA LEU A 55 4.30 17.06 -2.04
C LEU A 55 2.84 17.34 -2.39
N VAL A 56 2.43 18.61 -2.51
CA VAL A 56 1.12 18.97 -3.10
C VAL A 56 1.07 18.45 -4.54
N ASP A 57 -0.08 17.91 -4.94
CA ASP A 57 -0.32 17.27 -6.24
C ASP A 57 0.54 16.05 -6.58
N LYS A 58 1.34 15.57 -5.62
CA LYS A 58 2.20 14.40 -5.79
C LYS A 58 1.66 13.19 -5.02
N PRO A 59 1.63 11.99 -5.59
CA PRO A 59 1.22 10.78 -4.89
C PRO A 59 2.14 10.46 -3.70
N LYS A 60 1.52 10.14 -2.56
CA LYS A 60 2.15 9.81 -1.28
C LYS A 60 1.68 8.44 -0.82
N LEU A 61 2.53 7.43 -0.94
CA LEU A 61 2.17 6.03 -0.65
C LEU A 61 2.79 5.59 0.69
N PHE A 62 1.97 5.05 1.59
CA PHE A 62 2.38 4.57 2.89
C PHE A 62 2.10 3.06 2.97
N PHE A 63 3.14 2.25 3.12
CA PHE A 63 3.03 0.81 3.30
C PHE A 63 3.39 0.44 4.73
N ILE A 64 2.44 -0.09 5.49
CA ILE A 64 2.56 -0.27 6.93
C ILE A 64 2.40 -1.74 7.27
N GLN A 65 3.53 -2.36 7.61
CA GLN A 65 3.61 -3.68 8.19
C GLN A 65 3.58 -3.58 9.71
N ALA A 66 2.37 -3.68 10.26
CA ALA A 66 2.13 -3.75 11.69
C ALA A 66 0.80 -4.47 11.97
N CYS A 67 0.71 -5.19 13.09
CA CYS A 67 -0.58 -5.71 13.56
C CYS A 67 -1.53 -4.54 13.82
N GLN A 68 -2.83 -4.76 13.61
CA GLN A 68 -3.86 -3.78 13.97
C GLN A 68 -4.66 -4.20 15.19
N GLY A 69 -4.68 -5.49 15.53
CA GLY A 69 -5.14 -5.91 16.85
C GLY A 69 -4.54 -7.23 17.28
N LYS A 70 -5.33 -7.97 18.05
CA LYS A 70 -4.93 -9.23 18.67
C LYS A 70 -5.79 -10.41 18.19
N ASN A 71 -6.74 -10.16 17.29
CA ASN A 71 -7.60 -11.22 16.77
C ASN A 71 -6.85 -12.05 15.73
N PHE A 72 -7.07 -13.36 15.79
CA PHE A 72 -6.57 -14.30 14.80
C PHE A 72 -7.71 -14.65 13.84
N ASP A 73 -7.48 -14.46 12.55
CA ASP A 73 -8.45 -14.79 11.51
C ASP A 73 -8.42 -16.30 11.23
N LYS A 74 -9.55 -16.99 11.44
CA LYS A 74 -9.69 -18.43 11.15
C LYS A 74 -10.23 -18.71 9.75
N GLY A 75 -10.55 -17.68 8.96
CA GLY A 75 -11.23 -17.82 7.68
C GLY A 75 -12.70 -18.21 7.81
N SER A 76 -13.44 -18.07 6.72
CA SER A 76 -14.87 -18.37 6.63
C SER A 76 -15.12 -19.71 5.90
N GLY A 77 -14.64 -20.83 6.44
CA GLY A 77 -14.91 -22.18 5.91
C GLY A 77 -14.36 -22.49 4.51
N ASP A 78 -14.44 -23.76 4.10
CA ASP A 78 -13.78 -24.31 2.92
C ASP A 78 -14.42 -23.86 1.60
N THR A 79 -14.00 -22.72 1.06
CA THR A 79 -14.06 -22.51 -0.39
C THR A 79 -12.83 -23.17 -1.00
N LYS A 80 -12.99 -24.36 -1.59
CA LYS A 80 -12.02 -24.90 -2.53
C LYS A 80 -11.89 -23.90 -3.68
N ALA A 81 -10.79 -23.17 -3.71
CA ALA A 81 -10.40 -22.42 -4.89
C ALA A 81 -9.86 -23.44 -5.91
N ASP A 82 -10.77 -24.06 -6.67
CA ASP A 82 -10.40 -24.71 -7.92
C ASP A 82 -10.00 -23.61 -8.90
N GLY A 83 -8.81 -23.74 -9.48
CA GLY A 83 -8.33 -22.75 -10.44
C GLY A 83 -6.92 -23.08 -10.88
N ASP A 84 -6.82 -24.05 -11.78
CA ASP A 84 -5.63 -24.30 -12.57
C ASP A 84 -5.22 -23.00 -13.28
N LEU A 85 -3.96 -22.60 -13.07
CA LEU A 85 -3.37 -21.34 -13.55
C LEU A 85 -3.49 -21.19 -15.08
N ALA A 86 -3.68 -22.29 -15.81
CA ALA A 86 -3.75 -22.34 -17.27
C ALA A 86 -5.06 -21.78 -17.87
N GLU A 87 -6.21 -21.94 -17.21
CA GLU A 87 -7.52 -21.50 -17.76
C GLU A 87 -7.67 -19.97 -17.72
N TYR A 88 -7.04 -19.32 -16.74
CA TYR A 88 -7.08 -17.87 -16.52
C TYR A 88 -6.35 -17.06 -17.62
N PHE A 89 -5.36 -17.63 -18.29
CA PHE A 89 -4.61 -16.95 -19.37
C PHE A 89 -5.42 -16.80 -20.66
N SER A 90 -6.56 -17.47 -20.80
CA SER A 90 -7.33 -17.51 -22.06
C SER A 90 -8.36 -16.37 -22.23
N ARG A 91 -8.64 -15.54 -21.21
CA ARG A 91 -9.80 -14.61 -21.23
C ARG A 91 -9.51 -13.12 -21.03
N LEU A 92 -8.28 -12.63 -21.19
CA LEU A 92 -7.99 -11.19 -21.06
C LEU A 92 -7.54 -10.58 -22.38
N GLU A 93 -8.52 -10.24 -23.23
CA GLU A 93 -8.38 -9.23 -24.27
C GLU A 93 -9.34 -8.05 -24.04
N MET A 94 -8.74 -6.85 -24.07
CA MET A 94 -9.29 -5.53 -24.42
C MET A 94 -10.23 -4.76 -23.47
N ALA A 95 -9.74 -3.60 -22.97
CA ALA A 95 -10.54 -2.37 -22.89
C ALA A 95 -9.66 -1.08 -22.76
N GLY A 96 -9.60 -0.31 -23.85
CA GLY A 96 -9.78 1.16 -23.95
C GLY A 96 -9.00 2.17 -23.09
N ARG A 97 -8.25 3.07 -23.75
CA ARG A 97 -7.74 4.36 -23.22
C ARG A 97 -8.87 5.41 -23.09
N PRO A 98 -8.82 6.30 -22.08
CA PRO A 98 -9.42 7.62 -22.18
C PRO A 98 -8.41 8.74 -22.51
N LYS A 99 -8.90 9.73 -23.27
CA LYS A 99 -8.25 10.96 -23.74
C LYS A 99 -7.95 11.97 -22.63
N GLU A 100 -6.89 12.76 -22.85
CA GLU A 100 -6.54 13.97 -22.11
C GLU A 100 -7.61 15.05 -22.16
N ARG A 101 -7.70 15.83 -21.07
CA ARG A 101 -8.23 17.20 -21.08
C ARG A 101 -7.32 18.10 -20.25
N THR A 102 -6.92 19.20 -20.87
CA THR A 102 -6.41 20.42 -20.26
C THR A 102 -7.60 21.24 -19.72
N ASP A 103 -7.50 21.72 -18.49
CA ASP A 103 -7.68 23.16 -18.20
C ASP A 103 -7.29 23.45 -16.75
N SER A 104 -6.33 24.35 -16.62
CA SER A 104 -5.89 24.98 -15.38
C SER A 104 -6.96 25.97 -14.91
N SER A 105 -7.67 25.60 -13.86
CA SER A 105 -8.24 26.56 -12.91
C SER A 105 -7.60 26.25 -11.55
N ASP A 106 -7.23 27.31 -10.83
CA ASP A 106 -6.52 27.25 -9.55
C ASP A 106 -7.48 26.72 -8.45
N VAL A 107 -7.86 25.45 -8.57
CA VAL A 107 -8.74 24.76 -7.64
C VAL A 107 -7.86 24.24 -6.51
N SER A 108 -7.98 24.88 -5.35
CA SER A 108 -7.38 24.42 -4.11
C SER A 108 -7.65 22.93 -3.89
N VAL A 109 -6.58 22.13 -3.87
CA VAL A 109 -6.67 20.69 -3.66
C VAL A 109 -6.89 20.40 -2.17
N PRO A 110 -7.78 19.44 -1.80
CA PRO A 110 -7.98 19.09 -0.41
C PRO A 110 -6.67 18.68 0.29
N THR A 111 -6.50 19.07 1.55
CA THR A 111 -5.25 18.87 2.29
C THR A 111 -4.78 17.42 2.33
N MET A 112 -5.71 16.45 2.39
CA MET A 112 -5.41 15.01 2.45
C MET A 112 -5.49 14.32 1.09
N ALA A 113 -5.42 15.05 -0.02
CA ALA A 113 -5.42 14.47 -1.36
C ALA A 113 -4.10 13.75 -1.69
N ASP A 114 -4.21 12.79 -2.63
CA ASP A 114 -3.09 12.04 -3.19
C ASP A 114 -2.31 11.22 -2.15
N ILE A 115 -3.02 10.69 -1.14
CA ILE A 115 -2.47 9.79 -0.12
C ILE A 115 -3.06 8.40 -0.30
N LEU A 116 -2.20 7.38 -0.31
CA LEU A 116 -2.60 5.98 -0.22
C LEU A 116 -1.96 5.38 1.03
N VAL A 117 -2.75 4.67 1.83
CA VAL A 117 -2.25 3.91 2.99
C VAL A 117 -2.63 2.45 2.80
N ALA A 118 -1.63 1.58 2.68
CA ALA A 118 -1.77 0.13 2.62
C ALA A 118 -1.27 -0.50 3.92
N MET A 119 -2.15 -1.23 4.58
CA MET A 119 -1.95 -1.93 5.84
C MET A 119 -1.75 -3.42 5.59
N ALA A 120 -0.82 -4.05 6.31
CA ALA A 120 -0.56 -5.48 6.19
C ALA A 120 -1.75 -6.37 6.60
N THR A 121 -2.63 -5.87 7.46
CA THR A 121 -3.80 -6.60 7.95
C THR A 121 -4.97 -5.63 8.14
N THR A 122 -6.20 -6.14 8.16
CA THR A 122 -7.41 -5.38 8.47
C THR A 122 -7.45 -4.98 9.95
N PRO A 123 -8.24 -3.95 10.33
CA PRO A 123 -8.44 -3.55 11.72
C PRO A 123 -8.73 -4.73 12.64
N ASP A 124 -8.21 -4.68 13.87
CA ASP A 124 -8.35 -5.69 14.93
C ASP A 124 -7.59 -7.02 14.73
N TYR A 125 -7.01 -7.30 13.55
CA TYR A 125 -6.32 -8.55 13.28
C TYR A 125 -4.80 -8.48 13.42
N VAL A 126 -4.18 -9.65 13.60
CA VAL A 126 -2.73 -9.86 13.61
C VAL A 126 -2.20 -9.90 12.16
N SER A 127 -0.92 -9.56 11.99
CA SER A 127 -0.18 -9.77 10.74
C SER A 127 0.97 -10.76 10.97
N TRP A 128 1.20 -11.65 10.02
CA TRP A 128 2.12 -12.78 10.17
C TRP A 128 3.48 -12.56 9.53
N ARG A 129 4.47 -13.19 10.15
CA ARG A 129 5.85 -13.26 9.70
C ARG A 129 6.27 -14.72 9.61
N ASN A 130 6.89 -15.07 8.50
CA ASN A 130 7.75 -16.25 8.43
C ASN A 130 9.15 -15.83 8.87
N GLU A 131 9.75 -16.57 9.81
CA GLU A 131 11.05 -16.21 10.39
C GLU A 131 12.18 -16.20 9.37
N SER A 132 12.11 -17.06 8.35
CA SER A 132 13.14 -17.22 7.31
C SER A 132 12.88 -16.35 6.08
N LEU A 133 11.61 -16.18 5.68
CA LEU A 133 11.25 -15.51 4.43
C LEU A 133 10.85 -14.03 4.61
N GLY A 134 10.41 -13.64 5.81
CA GLY A 134 9.91 -12.30 6.11
C GLY A 134 8.39 -12.23 6.31
N THR A 135 7.84 -11.02 6.34
CA THR A 135 6.40 -10.81 6.55
C THR A 135 5.59 -11.03 5.28
N TRP A 136 4.43 -11.67 5.40
CA TRP A 136 3.63 -12.08 4.23
C TRP A 136 3.27 -10.90 3.34
N PHE A 137 2.86 -9.78 3.96
CA PHE A 137 2.51 -8.56 3.22
C PHE A 137 3.70 -7.97 2.45
N ILE A 138 4.88 -7.87 3.07
CA ILE A 138 6.05 -7.25 2.41
C ILE A 138 6.56 -8.14 1.29
N ILE A 139 6.61 -9.46 1.49
CA ILE A 139 6.98 -10.41 0.43
C ILE A 139 6.01 -10.29 -0.75
N ALA A 140 4.70 -10.31 -0.47
CA ALA A 140 3.68 -10.19 -1.51
C ALA A 140 3.76 -8.84 -2.25
N LEU A 141 3.99 -7.75 -1.52
CA LEU A 141 4.15 -6.41 -2.07
C LEU A 141 5.38 -6.32 -3.01
N VAL A 142 6.54 -6.78 -2.54
CA VAL A 142 7.78 -6.77 -3.33
C VAL A 142 7.65 -7.65 -4.57
N TYR A 143 7.05 -8.84 -4.43
CA TYR A 143 6.77 -9.72 -5.55
C TYR A 143 5.84 -9.07 -6.58
N ALA A 144 4.73 -8.50 -6.12
CA ALA A 144 3.73 -7.91 -7.01
C ALA A 144 4.26 -6.66 -7.72
N ILE A 145 4.98 -5.78 -7.02
CA ILE A 145 5.64 -4.62 -7.66
C ILE A 145 6.64 -5.11 -8.71
N SER A 146 7.56 -5.99 -8.34
CA SER A 146 8.60 -6.50 -9.27
C SER A 146 8.00 -7.11 -10.53
N LYS A 147 6.87 -7.82 -10.39
CA LYS A 147 6.24 -8.54 -11.50
C LYS A 147 5.29 -7.67 -12.34
N TYR A 148 4.63 -6.67 -11.76
CA TYR A 148 3.50 -5.98 -12.41
C TYR A 148 3.67 -4.47 -12.57
N ALA A 149 4.67 -3.84 -11.94
CA ALA A 149 4.89 -2.39 -11.97
C ALA A 149 5.09 -1.78 -13.38
N HIS A 150 5.44 -2.61 -14.37
CA HIS A 150 5.60 -2.19 -15.76
C HIS A 150 4.28 -1.98 -16.50
N LYS A 151 3.14 -2.46 -15.97
CA LYS A 151 1.85 -2.43 -16.67
C LYS A 151 0.64 -2.09 -15.82
N ASP A 152 0.67 -2.40 -14.53
CA ASP A 152 -0.47 -2.23 -13.64
C ASP A 152 -0.27 -0.98 -12.76
N ASP A 153 -1.36 -0.26 -12.47
CA ASP A 153 -1.34 0.82 -11.47
C ASP A 153 -1.31 0.26 -10.04
N ILE A 154 -0.95 1.09 -9.06
CA ILE A 154 -0.80 0.68 -7.66
C ILE A 154 -2.03 -0.01 -7.08
N SER A 155 -3.24 0.38 -7.47
CA SER A 155 -4.49 -0.20 -6.94
C SER A 155 -4.66 -1.62 -7.44
N GLN A 156 -4.35 -1.87 -8.72
CA GLN A 156 -4.34 -3.22 -9.30
C GLN A 156 -3.24 -4.08 -8.67
N ILE A 157 -2.05 -3.53 -8.46
CA ILE A 157 -0.94 -4.22 -7.77
C ILE A 157 -1.37 -4.62 -6.36
N LEU A 158 -1.94 -3.69 -5.57
CA LEU A 158 -2.39 -3.95 -4.21
C LEU A 158 -3.54 -4.97 -4.15
N THR A 159 -4.41 -5.01 -5.15
CA THR A 159 -5.43 -6.07 -5.29
C THR A 159 -4.78 -7.45 -5.43
N LYS A 160 -3.69 -7.55 -6.19
CA LYS A 160 -2.92 -8.80 -6.28
C LYS A 160 -2.20 -9.11 -4.97
N VAL A 161 -1.71 -8.10 -4.25
CA VAL A 161 -1.15 -8.27 -2.90
C VAL A 161 -2.19 -8.88 -1.96
N ASN A 162 -3.42 -8.35 -1.92
CA ASN A 162 -4.50 -8.93 -1.11
C ASN A 162 -4.74 -10.41 -1.43
N ASN A 163 -4.84 -10.73 -2.73
CA ASN A 163 -5.00 -12.12 -3.17
C ASN A 163 -3.83 -13.01 -2.71
N LEU A 164 -2.58 -12.55 -2.86
CA LEU A 164 -1.40 -13.29 -2.43
C LEU A 164 -1.36 -13.51 -0.91
N VAL A 165 -1.63 -12.48 -0.12
CA VAL A 165 -1.63 -12.55 1.36
C VAL A 165 -2.74 -13.48 1.85
N SER A 166 -3.94 -13.41 1.24
CA SER A 166 -5.10 -14.24 1.61
C SER A 166 -4.92 -15.75 1.43
N LYS A 167 -3.94 -16.15 0.62
CA LYS A 167 -3.57 -17.56 0.40
C LYS A 167 -2.62 -18.11 1.47
N GLY A 168 -2.02 -17.23 2.27
CA GLY A 168 -1.14 -17.62 3.37
C GLY A 168 -1.93 -18.24 4.52
N GLU A 169 -1.37 -19.28 5.11
CA GLU A 169 -1.96 -19.98 6.25
C GLU A 169 -0.87 -20.42 7.24
N THR A 170 -1.09 -20.20 8.54
CA THR A 170 -0.12 -20.64 9.55
C THR A 170 -0.13 -22.17 9.68
N ALA A 171 1.04 -22.79 9.82
CA ALA A 171 1.18 -24.25 9.75
C ALA A 171 0.38 -25.01 10.83
N ARG A 172 0.33 -24.47 12.07
CA ARG A 172 -0.29 -25.14 13.22
C ARG A 172 -1.78 -24.80 13.34
N GLU A 173 -2.06 -23.52 13.57
CA GLU A 173 -3.39 -23.04 13.95
C GLU A 173 -4.27 -22.64 12.76
N LYS A 174 -3.76 -22.78 11.53
CA LYS A 174 -4.50 -22.51 10.30
C LYS A 174 -5.05 -21.08 10.17
N PHE A 175 -4.43 -20.13 10.87
CA PHE A 175 -4.80 -18.72 10.77
C PHE A 175 -4.44 -18.12 9.42
N ARG A 176 -5.27 -17.17 9.00
CA ARG A 176 -5.17 -16.44 7.74
C ARG A 176 -4.88 -14.96 7.98
N GLN A 177 -4.67 -14.24 6.90
CA GLN A 177 -4.48 -12.79 6.88
C GLN A 177 -4.91 -12.25 5.53
N VAL A 178 -5.46 -11.03 5.50
CA VAL A 178 -5.63 -10.27 4.28
C VAL A 178 -5.18 -8.83 4.52
N SER A 179 -4.50 -8.22 3.56
CA SER A 179 -4.15 -6.81 3.62
C SER A 179 -5.31 -5.91 3.21
N GLN A 180 -5.19 -4.62 3.49
CA GLN A 180 -6.19 -3.62 3.11
C GLN A 180 -5.48 -2.33 2.69
N TRP A 181 -6.08 -1.55 1.80
CA TRP A 181 -5.66 -0.18 1.56
C TRP A 181 -6.84 0.79 1.51
N ARG A 182 -6.53 2.06 1.79
CA ARG A 182 -7.41 3.21 1.60
C ARG A 182 -6.69 4.25 0.75
N SER A 183 -7.42 4.96 -0.10
CA SER A 183 -6.84 5.87 -1.09
C SER A 183 -7.65 7.15 -1.24
N SER A 184 -6.94 8.27 -1.29
CA SER A 184 -7.40 9.56 -1.79
C SER A 184 -6.63 9.98 -3.06
N LEU A 185 -5.97 9.02 -3.73
CA LEU A 185 -5.36 9.26 -5.05
C LEU A 185 -6.42 9.69 -6.05
N ARG A 186 -6.14 10.77 -6.78
CA ARG A 186 -7.04 11.30 -7.81
C ARG A 186 -6.74 10.79 -9.23
N LYS A 187 -5.61 10.10 -9.40
CA LYS A 187 -5.11 9.56 -10.68
C LYS A 187 -4.50 8.17 -10.46
N GLY A 188 -4.42 7.37 -11.53
CA GLY A 188 -3.66 6.13 -11.51
C GLY A 188 -2.19 6.39 -11.23
N PHE A 189 -1.58 5.59 -10.37
CA PHE A 189 -0.15 5.65 -10.06
C PHE A 189 0.57 4.48 -10.73
N TYR A 190 1.47 4.79 -11.65
CA TYR A 190 2.31 3.81 -12.34
C TYR A 190 3.78 4.08 -12.01
N PHE A 191 4.56 3.02 -11.80
CA PHE A 191 5.98 3.13 -11.47
C PHE A 191 6.88 3.29 -12.70
N PHE A 192 6.45 2.80 -13.87
CA PHE A 192 7.21 2.86 -15.13
C PHE A 192 8.70 2.45 -14.99
N PRO A 193 9.02 1.27 -14.42
CA PRO A 193 10.40 0.83 -14.26
C PRO A 193 11.13 0.75 -15.61
N GLY A 194 12.35 1.30 -15.67
CA GLY A 194 13.19 1.28 -16.88
C GLY A 194 12.95 2.43 -17.87
N LEU A 195 11.96 3.30 -17.64
CA LEU A 195 11.80 4.54 -18.40
C LEU A 195 12.63 5.65 -17.74
N HIS A 196 13.78 5.96 -18.31
CA HIS A 196 14.50 7.20 -18.01
C HIS A 196 14.00 8.28 -18.97
N GLN A 197 13.57 9.44 -18.44
CA GLN A 197 13.43 10.63 -19.28
C GLN A 197 14.86 11.10 -19.62
N SER A 198 15.20 11.02 -20.90
CA SER A 198 16.40 11.61 -21.51
C SER A 198 16.39 13.12 -21.43
#